data_AF-A5BD75-F1
#
_entry.id   AF-A5BD75-F1
#
_cell.length_a   1.000
_cell.length_b   1.000
_cell.length_c   1.000
_cell.angle_alpha   90.00
_cell.angle_beta   90.00
_cell.angle_gamma   90.00
#
_symmetry.space_group_name_H-M   'P 1'
#
loop_
_entity.id
_entity.type
_entity.pdbx_description
1 polymer ?
#
loop_
_entity_poly.entity_id
_entity_poly.type
_entity_poly.pdbx_seq_one_letter_code
_entity_poly.pdbx_strand_id
1 'polypeptide(L)'
;MSGNEFRFFLSCDINLPVTFRIERLEGNLPSVKSSISEFDYTTEERRAELYVECALFIDGAPFGLPTRTRLESTGPSYCWNELITLSTKYRDLTAHSQLALTEALMDDVHVVEERVGQSCGTRAS
;
A
#
# COMPACT_ATOMS: atom_id res chain seq x y z
N MET A 1 -17.67 -32.77 -7.98
CA MET A 1 -17.97 -31.41 -7.47
C MET A 1 -17.45 -31.35 -6.04
N SER A 2 -16.19 -30.96 -5.84
CA SER A 2 -15.64 -30.75 -4.49
C SER A 2 -16.20 -29.43 -3.97
N GLY A 3 -17.32 -29.48 -3.26
CA GLY A 3 -17.83 -28.32 -2.56
C GLY A 3 -16.78 -27.88 -1.56
N ASN A 4 -16.30 -26.65 -1.68
CA ASN A 4 -15.44 -26.06 -0.66
C ASN A 4 -16.28 -25.95 0.61
N GLU A 5 -15.98 -26.78 1.61
CA GLU A 5 -16.63 -26.69 2.91
C GLU A 5 -16.11 -25.45 3.64
N PHE A 6 -17.00 -24.49 3.88
CA PHE A 6 -16.67 -23.29 4.64
C PHE A 6 -16.70 -23.62 6.13
N ARG A 7 -15.58 -23.37 6.81
CA ARG A 7 -15.47 -23.47 8.27
C ARG A 7 -15.19 -22.08 8.83
N PHE A 8 -15.91 -21.75 9.90
CA PHE A 8 -15.76 -20.47 10.59
C PHE A 8 -14.93 -20.69 11.86
N PHE A 9 -13.98 -19.79 12.09
CA PHE A 9 -13.09 -19.79 13.25
C PHE A 9 -13.06 -18.38 13.85
N LEU A 10 -12.87 -18.28 15.16
CA LEU A 10 -12.54 -16.99 15.78
C LEU A 10 -11.10 -16.63 15.40
N SER A 11 -10.84 -15.34 15.18
CA SER A 11 -9.49 -14.87 14.83
C SER A 11 -8.45 -15.29 15.87
N CYS A 12 -8.81 -15.24 17.17
CA CYS A 12 -7.96 -15.64 18.29
C CYS A 12 -7.54 -17.12 18.29
N ASP A 13 -8.28 -18.00 17.60
CA ASP A 13 -7.94 -19.42 17.47
C ASP A 13 -6.94 -19.68 16.33
N ILE A 14 -6.67 -18.69 15.48
CA ILE A 14 -5.83 -18.84 14.28
C ILE A 14 -4.42 -18.27 14.54
N ASN A 15 -3.45 -19.17 14.71
CA ASN A 15 -2.04 -18.83 14.90
C ASN A 15 -1.23 -18.80 13.59
N LEU A 16 -1.83 -18.30 12.51
CA LEU A 16 -1.19 -18.15 11.19
C LEU A 16 -0.99 -16.67 10.85
N PRO A 17 0.04 -16.32 10.07
CA PRO A 17 0.23 -14.94 9.61
C PRO A 17 -0.90 -14.51 8.67
N VAL A 18 -1.28 -13.24 8.74
CA VAL A 18 -2.24 -12.65 7.81
C VAL A 18 -1.61 -12.63 6.43
N THR A 19 -2.23 -13.37 5.51
CA THR A 19 -1.72 -13.55 4.15
C THR A 19 -2.84 -13.24 3.15
N PHE A 20 -2.54 -12.41 2.15
CA PHE A 20 -3.48 -12.05 1.10
C PHE A 20 -2.75 -11.87 -0.23
N ARG A 21 -3.49 -11.89 -1.34
CA ARG A 21 -2.92 -11.75 -2.68
C ARG A 21 -3.40 -10.45 -3.31
N ILE A 22 -2.46 -9.64 -3.78
CA ILE A 22 -2.76 -8.50 -4.65
C ILE A 22 -2.65 -9.02 -6.07
N GLU A 23 -3.80 -9.14 -6.74
CA GLU A 23 -3.87 -9.72 -8.07
C GLU A 23 -3.53 -8.68 -9.13
N ARG A 24 -4.38 -7.66 -9.27
CA ARG A 24 -4.22 -6.59 -10.25
C ARG A 24 -4.96 -5.32 -9.83
N LEU A 25 -4.52 -4.19 -10.36
CA LEU A 25 -5.25 -2.92 -10.31
C LEU A 25 -6.06 -2.75 -11.60
N GLU A 26 -7.36 -2.58 -11.44
CA GLU A 26 -8.29 -2.29 -12.54
C GLU A 26 -8.76 -0.83 -12.46
N GLY A 27 -9.03 -0.24 -13.63
CA GLY A 27 -9.50 1.14 -13.75
C GLY A 27 -8.49 2.05 -14.46
N ASN A 28 -8.92 3.30 -14.70
CA ASN A 28 -8.07 4.30 -15.32
C ASN A 28 -7.27 5.02 -14.24
N LEU A 29 -5.95 4.93 -14.34
CA LEU A 29 -5.07 5.80 -13.57
C LEU A 29 -5.06 7.20 -14.16
N PRO A 30 -4.86 8.23 -13.31
CA PRO A 30 -4.59 9.56 -13.81
C PRO A 30 -3.35 9.49 -14.72
N SER A 31 -3.52 9.85 -15.99
CA SER A 31 -2.41 10.00 -16.92
C SER A 31 -1.48 11.07 -16.37
N VAL A 32 -0.27 10.67 -15.98
CA VAL A 32 0.82 11.59 -15.67
C VAL A 32 1.21 12.26 -16.99
N LYS A 33 0.46 13.28 -17.39
CA LYS A 33 0.89 14.18 -18.45
C LYS A 33 2.05 14.97 -17.89
N SER A 34 3.26 14.49 -18.14
CA SER A 34 4.49 15.25 -17.92
C SER A 34 4.28 16.64 -18.49
N SER A 35 4.17 17.61 -17.60
CA SER A 35 4.00 19.00 -17.94
C SER A 35 5.36 19.56 -18.35
N ILE A 36 5.98 19.06 -19.43
CA ILE A 36 7.16 19.67 -20.05
C ILE A 36 7.16 19.37 -21.57
N SER A 37 7.08 20.49 -22.30
CA SER A 37 7.59 20.79 -23.64
C SER A 37 7.06 20.07 -24.88
N GLU A 38 6.55 20.91 -25.78
CA GLU A 38 6.64 20.79 -27.24
C GLU A 38 8.05 20.38 -27.69
N PHE A 39 8.31 19.08 -27.88
CA PHE A 39 9.29 18.62 -28.86
C PHE A 39 8.99 17.19 -29.26
N ASP A 40 8.58 17.02 -30.52
CA ASP A 40 8.54 15.75 -31.24
C ASP A 40 9.89 15.05 -31.15
N TYR A 41 9.95 13.85 -30.59
CA TYR A 41 10.72 12.68 -31.07
C TYR A 41 10.29 11.44 -30.24
N THR A 42 9.63 10.48 -30.90
CA THR A 42 9.41 9.09 -30.46
C THR A 42 8.92 8.93 -29.02
N THR A 43 7.63 9.16 -28.77
CA THR A 43 6.98 8.94 -27.48
C THR A 43 6.86 7.44 -27.18
N GLU A 44 7.94 6.83 -26.71
CA GLU A 44 7.79 5.72 -25.78
C GLU A 44 7.02 6.30 -24.58
N GLU A 45 5.71 6.02 -24.51
CA GLU A 45 4.87 6.38 -23.37
C GLU A 45 5.56 5.84 -22.11
N ARG A 46 6.28 6.71 -21.39
CA ARG A 46 6.91 6.34 -20.13
C ARG A 46 5.79 6.06 -19.14
N ARG A 47 5.43 4.79 -19.02
CA ARG A 47 4.43 4.31 -18.06
C ARG A 47 5.01 4.52 -16.67
N ALA A 48 4.18 5.06 -15.79
CA ALA A 48 4.61 5.30 -14.43
C ALA A 48 4.80 3.97 -13.70
N GLU A 49 5.87 3.87 -12.92
CA GLU A 49 6.15 2.70 -12.09
C GLU A 49 5.33 2.79 -10.81
N LEU A 50 4.50 1.77 -10.56
CA LEU A 50 3.61 1.71 -9.40
C LEU A 50 3.99 0.56 -8.48
N TYR A 51 3.78 0.76 -7.19
CA TYR A 51 3.68 -0.30 -6.20
C TYR A 51 2.47 -0.07 -5.30
N VAL A 52 2.04 -1.12 -4.62
CA VAL A 52 1.01 -1.04 -3.59
C VAL A 52 1.69 -1.18 -2.24
N GLU A 53 1.52 -0.18 -1.38
CA GLU A 53 1.85 -0.27 0.03
C GLU A 53 0.65 -0.81 0.82
N CYS A 54 0.92 -1.78 1.68
CA CYS A 54 -0.05 -2.41 2.56
C CYS A 54 0.29 -2.06 4.00
N ALA A 55 -0.63 -1.40 4.70
CA ALA A 55 -0.47 -1.05 6.10
C ALA A 55 -1.65 -1.59 6.92
N LEU A 56 -1.35 -2.20 8.06
CA LEU A 56 -2.36 -2.69 8.99
C LEU A 56 -2.58 -1.65 10.09
N PHE A 57 -3.83 -1.40 10.42
CA PHE A 57 -4.24 -0.56 11.55
C PHE A 57 -5.07 -1.40 12.52
N ILE A 58 -4.81 -1.27 13.82
CA ILE A 58 -5.58 -1.89 14.88
C ILE A 58 -6.06 -0.77 15.80
N ASP A 59 -7.38 -0.70 16.00
CA ASP A 59 -8.03 0.31 16.84
C ASP A 59 -7.60 1.76 16.50
N GLY A 60 -7.38 2.02 15.21
CA GLY A 60 -6.99 3.33 14.68
C GLY A 60 -5.50 3.65 14.69
N ALA A 61 -4.64 2.76 15.22
CA ALA A 61 -3.20 2.95 15.24
C ALA A 61 -2.48 2.04 14.21
N PRO A 62 -1.41 2.51 13.55
CA PRO A 62 -0.57 1.66 12.70
C PRO A 62 -0.01 0.48 13.49
N PHE A 63 -0.05 -0.71 12.92
CA PHE A 63 0.41 -1.93 13.54
C PHE A 63 1.36 -2.70 12.62
N GLY A 64 2.56 -3.00 13.13
CA GLY A 64 3.60 -3.68 12.37
C GLY A 64 4.25 -2.77 11.32
N LEU A 65 4.96 -3.37 10.38
CA LEU A 65 5.65 -2.66 9.31
C LEU A 65 4.80 -2.67 8.04
N PRO A 66 4.70 -1.53 7.32
CA PRO A 66 4.13 -1.52 5.99
C PRO A 66 4.87 -2.48 5.07
N THR A 67 4.14 -3.19 4.23
CA THR A 67 4.70 -4.14 3.25
C THR A 67 4.36 -3.67 1.85
N ARG A 68 5.33 -3.67 0.93
CA ARG A 68 5.15 -3.19 -0.44
C ARG A 68 5.22 -4.36 -1.42
N THR A 69 4.40 -4.29 -2.46
CA THR A 69 4.58 -5.16 -3.64
C THR A 69 5.82 -4.75 -4.42
N ARG A 70 6.19 -5.57 -5.40
CA ARG A 70 7.18 -5.20 -6.42
C ARG A 70 6.71 -4.01 -7.24
N LEU A 71 7.65 -3.25 -7.78
CA LEU A 71 7.36 -2.24 -8.79
C LEU A 71 6.86 -2.93 -10.06
N GLU A 72 5.74 -2.44 -10.60
CA GLU A 72 5.15 -2.92 -11.84
C GLU A 72 4.97 -1.74 -12.80
N SER A 73 5.29 -1.96 -14.07
CA SER A 73 5.25 -0.96 -15.14
C SER A 73 4.61 -1.48 -16.44
N THR A 74 4.14 -2.74 -16.45
CA THR A 74 3.85 -3.46 -17.68
C THR A 74 2.35 -3.64 -17.93
N GLY A 75 1.82 -2.91 -18.92
CA GLY A 75 0.65 -3.33 -19.70
C GLY A 75 -0.72 -2.83 -19.24
N PRO A 76 -1.77 -3.11 -20.04
CA PRO A 76 -3.15 -2.75 -19.70
C PRO A 76 -3.57 -3.56 -18.47
N SER A 77 -3.68 -2.88 -17.32
CA SER A 77 -3.79 -3.39 -15.93
C SER A 77 -2.46 -3.78 -15.27
N TYR A 78 -2.13 -3.10 -14.17
CA TYR A 78 -0.97 -3.44 -13.33
C TYR A 78 -1.26 -4.76 -12.63
N CYS A 79 -0.46 -5.78 -12.88
CA CYS A 79 -0.69 -7.13 -12.39
C CYS A 79 0.49 -7.59 -11.53
N TRP A 80 0.31 -7.63 -10.22
CA TRP A 80 1.33 -8.15 -9.31
C TRP A 80 1.23 -9.66 -9.14
N ASN A 81 0.01 -10.19 -9.01
CA ASN A 81 -0.26 -11.57 -8.61
C ASN A 81 0.64 -12.02 -7.44
N GLU A 82 0.86 -11.11 -6.49
CA GLU A 82 1.86 -11.24 -5.44
C GLU A 82 1.18 -11.61 -4.13
N LEU A 83 1.70 -12.65 -3.47
CA LEU A 83 1.24 -13.08 -2.16
C LEU A 83 1.97 -12.27 -1.08
N ILE A 84 1.24 -11.42 -0.38
CA ILE A 84 1.74 -10.60 0.72
C ILE A 84 1.47 -11.33 2.03
N THR A 85 2.51 -11.46 2.85
CA THR A 85 2.43 -12.03 4.20
C THR A 85 2.86 -10.97 5.20
N LEU A 86 1.94 -10.52 6.05
CA LEU A 86 2.26 -9.58 7.10
C LEU A 86 2.97 -10.29 8.26
N SER A 87 3.74 -9.54 9.05
CA SER A 87 4.33 -10.07 10.30
C SER A 87 3.29 -10.37 11.38
N THR A 88 2.07 -9.85 11.24
CA THR A 88 0.95 -9.99 12.19
C THR A 88 0.19 -11.28 11.96
N LYS A 89 -0.27 -11.93 13.04
CA LYS A 89 -1.10 -13.13 12.95
C LYS A 89 -2.58 -12.79 13.11
N TYR A 90 -3.45 -13.69 12.63
CA TYR A 90 -4.90 -13.53 12.77
C TYR A 90 -5.32 -13.38 14.25
N ARG A 91 -4.69 -14.12 15.15
CA ARG A 91 -4.98 -14.02 16.59
C ARG A 91 -4.67 -12.68 17.24
N ASP A 92 -3.86 -11.85 16.58
CA ASP A 92 -3.49 -10.52 17.08
C ASP A 92 -4.52 -9.46 16.64
N LEU A 93 -5.44 -9.80 15.74
CA LEU A 93 -6.42 -8.88 15.18
C LEU A 93 -7.62 -8.65 16.12
N THR A 94 -7.99 -7.39 16.29
CA THR A 94 -9.26 -6.98 16.91
C THR A 94 -10.37 -6.89 15.85
N ALA A 95 -11.62 -6.77 16.30
CA ALA A 95 -12.78 -6.57 15.42
C ALA A 95 -12.72 -5.25 14.61
N HIS A 96 -11.88 -4.29 15.01
CA HIS A 96 -11.71 -3.00 14.33
C HIS A 96 -10.41 -2.93 13.52
N SER A 97 -9.77 -4.07 13.25
CA SER A 97 -8.57 -4.11 12.41
C SER A 97 -8.90 -3.73 10.97
N GLN A 98 -8.08 -2.87 10.36
CA GLN A 98 -8.25 -2.38 8.99
C GLN A 98 -6.96 -2.61 8.20
N LEU A 99 -7.09 -3.16 7.00
CA LEU A 99 -6.00 -3.23 6.03
C LEU A 99 -6.16 -2.07 5.05
N ALA A 100 -5.20 -1.16 5.05
CA ALA A 100 -5.10 -0.07 4.09
C ALA A 100 -4.18 -0.49 2.94
N LEU A 101 -4.64 -0.24 1.72
CA LEU A 101 -3.89 -0.43 0.48
C LEU A 101 -3.74 0.95 -0.17
N THR A 102 -2.51 1.32 -0.52
CA THR A 102 -2.22 2.61 -1.14
C THR A 102 -1.35 2.40 -2.36
N GLU A 103 -1.87 2.79 -3.52
CA GLU A 103 -1.08 2.90 -4.75
C GLU A 103 -0.15 4.11 -4.67
N ALA A 104 1.13 3.90 -4.95
CA ALA A 104 2.13 4.95 -4.95
C ALA A 104 2.95 4.91 -6.24
N LEU A 105 3.06 6.06 -6.88
CA LEU A 105 3.92 6.30 -8.04
C LEU A 105 5.34 6.53 -7.54
N MET A 106 6.32 5.88 -8.15
CA MET A 106 7.74 6.09 -7.79
C MET A 106 8.20 7.54 -8.06
N ASP A 107 7.52 8.25 -8.96
CA ASP A 107 7.82 9.65 -9.30
C ASP A 107 7.28 10.67 -8.26
N ASP A 108 6.40 10.27 -7.33
CA ASP A 108 5.89 11.09 -6.22
C ASP A 108 6.75 10.91 -4.94
N VAL A 109 8.06 11.13 -5.05
CA VAL A 109 8.89 11.35 -3.85
C VAL A 109 8.54 12.73 -3.28
N HIS A 110 7.45 12.82 -2.52
CA HIS A 110 7.28 13.92 -1.59
C HIS A 110 8.42 13.85 -0.56
N VAL A 111 9.38 14.77 -0.70
CA VAL A 111 10.33 15.13 0.36
C VAL A 111 9.49 15.55 1.57
N VAL A 112 9.34 14.66 2.54
CA VAL A 112 8.74 15.00 3.82
C VAL A 112 9.78 15.83 4.58
N GLU A 113 9.68 17.16 4.49
CA GLU A 113 10.42 18.07 5.36
C GLU A 113 9.84 17.95 6.77
N GLU A 114 10.48 17.12 7.61
CA GLU A 114 10.17 17.07 9.04
C GLU A 114 10.63 18.39 9.68
N ARG A 115 9.70 19.36 9.80
CA ARG A 115 9.92 20.51 10.67
C ARG A 115 9.88 20.04 12.12
N VAL A 116 11.06 19.74 12.66
CA VAL A 116 11.28 19.63 14.10
C VAL A 116 10.97 21.00 14.71
N GLY A 117 9.79 21.11 15.31
CA GLY A 117 9.38 22.30 16.05
C GLY A 117 10.33 22.57 17.21
N GLN A 118 11.13 23.63 17.10
CA GLN A 118 11.75 24.26 18.27
C GLN A 118 10.68 25.04 19.03
N SER A 119 10.07 24.37 20.02
CA SER A 119 9.40 25.03 21.14
C SER A 119 10.45 25.30 22.22
N CYS A 120 10.79 26.57 22.40
CA CYS A 120 11.36 27.16 23.61
C CYS A 120 10.80 28.59 23.62
N GLY A 121 10.00 29.07 24.55
CA GLY A 121 9.79 28.70 25.94
C GLY A 121 9.51 30.05 26.61
N THR A 122 8.25 30.31 26.96
CA THR A 122 7.82 31.54 27.64
C THR A 122 8.52 31.62 28.99
N ARG A 123 9.28 32.69 29.25
CA ARG A 123 9.64 33.06 30.62
C ARG A 123 9.16 34.46 30.90
N ALA A 124 8.15 34.53 31.76
CA ALA A 124 7.71 35.73 32.43
C ALA A 124 8.85 36.34 33.24
N SER A 125 8.97 37.67 33.17
CA SER A 125 9.15 38.51 34.36
C SER A 125 8.73 39.94 34.06
#